data_AF-A0A858ZWD2-F1
#
_entry.id   AF-A0A858ZWD2-F1
#
_cell.length_a   1.000
_cell.length_b   1.000
_cell.length_c   1.000
_cell.angle_alpha   90.00
_cell.angle_beta   90.00
_cell.angle_gamma   90.00
#
_symmetry.space_group_name_H-M   'P 1'
#
loop_
_entity.id
_entity.type
_entity.pdbx_description
1 polymer ?
#
loop_
_entity_poly.entity_id
_entity_poly.type
_entity_poly.pdbx_seq_one_letter_code
_entity_poly.pdbx_strand_id
1 'polypeptide(L)'
;MRRILILSLCALALAACEKKPPPIESVESLVANPQRLKELREACKADHAKVGDAQCNAVSEATRRRFLGSGQSPYAGDPVKPPAPPAAESAPPASSAPKD
;
A
#
# COMPACT_ATOMS: atom_id res chain seq x y z
N MET A 1 11.89 -30.90 32.36
CA MET A 1 11.68 -30.95 30.90
C MET A 1 10.29 -30.49 30.46
N ARG A 2 9.20 -31.08 30.97
CA ARG A 2 7.81 -30.74 30.54
C ARG A 2 7.41 -29.26 30.75
N ARG A 3 7.85 -28.62 31.84
CA ARG A 3 7.60 -27.19 32.10
C ARG A 3 8.35 -26.25 31.14
N ILE A 4 9.56 -26.61 30.74
CA ILE A 4 10.36 -25.85 29.77
C ILE A 4 9.69 -25.90 28.39
N LEU A 5 9.13 -27.07 28.04
CA LEU A 5 8.38 -27.29 26.80
C LEU A 5 7.07 -26.47 26.75
N ILE A 6 6.38 -26.34 27.88
CA ILE A 6 5.17 -25.51 28.00
C ILE A 6 5.51 -24.01 27.90
N LEU A 7 6.60 -23.58 28.54
CA LEU A 7 7.06 -22.19 28.47
C LEU A 7 7.53 -21.81 27.05
N SER A 8 8.21 -22.72 26.35
CA SER A 8 8.60 -22.47 24.96
C SER A 8 7.40 -22.40 24.01
N LEU A 9 6.38 -23.25 24.20
CA LEU A 9 5.14 -23.19 23.41
C LEU A 9 4.37 -21.89 23.66
N CYS A 10 4.26 -21.45 24.92
CA CYS A 10 3.61 -20.18 25.26
C CYS A 10 4.33 -18.98 24.64
N ALA A 11 5.65 -18.94 24.71
CA ALA A 11 6.44 -17.85 24.11
C ALA A 11 6.25 -17.77 22.59
N LEU A 12 6.17 -18.91 21.91
CA LEU A 12 5.92 -18.97 20.46
C LEU A 12 4.50 -18.51 20.08
N ALA A 13 3.50 -18.84 20.92
CA ALA A 13 2.12 -18.40 20.74
C ALA A 13 1.96 -16.88 20.97
N LEU A 14 2.66 -16.31 21.96
CA LEU A 14 2.65 -14.87 22.24
C LEU A 14 3.26 -14.05 21.08
N ALA A 15 4.36 -14.53 20.48
CA ALA A 15 4.99 -13.87 19.32
C ALA A 15 4.12 -13.86 18.05
N ALA A 16 3.10 -14.72 17.97
CA ALA A 16 2.14 -14.73 16.87
C ALA A 16 1.02 -13.69 17.02
N CYS A 17 0.72 -13.26 18.26
CA CYS A 17 -0.37 -12.31 18.54
C CYS A 17 0.05 -10.82 18.46
N GLU A 18 1.33 -10.51 18.33
CA GLU A 18 1.85 -9.12 18.38
C GLU A 18 2.34 -8.59 17.03
N LYS A 19 1.89 -9.15 15.91
CA LYS A 19 2.20 -8.58 14.59
C LYS A 19 1.26 -7.42 14.27
N LYS A 20 1.46 -6.31 14.99
CA LYS A 20 0.93 -5.03 14.51
C LYS A 20 1.67 -4.71 13.21
N PRO A 21 0.97 -4.46 12.10
CA PRO A 21 1.62 -4.06 10.86
C PRO A 21 2.52 -2.86 11.14
N PRO A 22 3.72 -2.80 10.52
CA PRO A 22 4.54 -1.60 10.63
C PRO A 22 3.69 -0.38 10.24
N PRO A 23 3.84 0.74 10.96
CA PRO A 23 3.12 1.96 10.62
C PRO A 23 3.42 2.34 9.17
N ILE A 24 2.36 2.67 8.41
CA ILE A 24 2.48 3.05 7.01
C ILE A 24 3.33 4.31 6.93
N GLU A 25 4.39 4.28 6.12
CA GLU A 25 5.22 5.46 5.88
C GLU A 25 4.43 6.51 5.09
N SER A 26 4.41 7.75 5.59
CA SER A 26 3.64 8.83 4.97
C SER A 26 4.19 9.20 3.59
N VAL A 27 3.29 9.70 2.73
CA VAL A 27 3.63 10.13 1.37
C VAL A 27 4.68 11.23 1.40
N GLU A 28 4.56 12.18 2.33
CA GLU A 28 5.49 13.30 2.51
C GLU A 28 6.89 12.80 2.88
N SER A 29 6.99 11.82 3.78
CA SER A 29 8.27 11.21 4.15
C SER A 29 8.92 10.50 2.95
N LEU A 30 8.12 9.76 2.18
CA LEU A 30 8.60 9.04 1.00
C LEU A 30 8.99 9.96 -0.16
N VAL A 31 8.33 11.11 -0.30
CA VAL A 31 8.72 12.15 -1.25
C VAL A 31 10.08 12.76 -0.87
N ALA A 32 10.31 13.01 0.42
CA ALA A 32 11.55 13.55 0.95
C ALA A 32 12.72 12.54 0.91
N ASN A 33 12.44 11.23 0.95
CA ASN A 33 13.43 10.16 1.02
C ASN A 33 13.41 9.26 -0.23
N PRO A 34 14.03 9.67 -1.35
CA PRO A 34 13.93 8.95 -2.63
C PRO A 34 14.58 7.56 -2.62
N GLN A 35 15.61 7.36 -1.79
CA GLN A 35 16.25 6.05 -1.65
C GLN A 35 15.32 5.04 -0.98
N ARG A 36 14.65 5.46 0.10
CA ARG A 36 13.64 4.65 0.79
C ARG A 36 12.45 4.32 -0.10
N LEU A 37 12.00 5.30 -0.88
CA LEU A 37 10.93 5.11 -1.86
C LEU A 37 11.29 4.06 -2.92
N LYS A 38 12.55 4.03 -3.39
CA LYS A 38 13.02 3.04 -4.37
C LYS A 38 13.01 1.63 -3.78
N GLU A 39 13.52 1.45 -2.56
CA GLU A 39 13.51 0.16 -1.86
C GLU A 39 12.09 -0.38 -1.69
N LEU A 40 11.16 0.45 -1.19
CA LEU A 40 9.77 0.04 -1.04
C LEU A 40 9.09 -0.25 -2.37
N ARG A 41 9.45 0.46 -3.45
CA ARG A 41 8.93 0.17 -4.79
C ARG A 41 9.36 -1.21 -5.27
N GLU A 42 10.62 -1.60 -5.04
CA GLU A 42 11.08 -2.96 -5.35
C GLU A 42 10.41 -4.01 -4.46
N ALA A 43 10.22 -3.72 -3.17
CA ALA A 43 9.51 -4.60 -2.25
C ALA A 43 8.03 -4.82 -2.68
N CYS A 44 7.33 -3.75 -3.07
CA CYS A 44 5.95 -3.82 -3.56
C CYS A 44 5.82 -4.59 -4.87
N LYS A 45 6.83 -4.54 -5.76
CA LYS A 45 6.88 -5.37 -6.97
C LYS A 45 7.12 -6.84 -6.66
N ALA A 46 7.98 -7.11 -5.68
CA ALA A 46 8.34 -8.48 -5.31
C ALA A 46 7.17 -9.20 -4.61
N ASP A 47 6.52 -8.55 -3.65
CA ASP A 47 5.41 -9.14 -2.90
C ASP A 47 4.50 -8.06 -2.28
N HIS A 48 3.44 -7.70 -3.00
CA HIS A 48 2.46 -6.71 -2.57
C HIS A 48 1.69 -7.14 -1.32
N ALA A 49 1.37 -8.44 -1.18
CA ALA A 49 0.60 -8.95 -0.06
C ALA A 49 1.40 -8.87 1.26
N LYS A 50 2.72 -9.08 1.18
CA LYS A 50 3.63 -8.95 2.33
C LYS A 50 3.85 -7.51 2.77
N VAL A 51 3.92 -6.56 1.83
CA VAL A 51 4.14 -5.14 2.14
C VAL A 51 2.84 -4.44 2.55
N GLY A 52 1.72 -4.85 1.94
CA GLY A 52 0.39 -4.33 2.19
C GLY A 52 -0.04 -3.22 1.23
N ASP A 53 -1.29 -3.31 0.77
CA ASP A 53 -1.87 -2.42 -0.24
C ASP A 53 -1.77 -0.94 0.13
N ALA A 54 -2.01 -0.62 1.41
CA ALA A 54 -1.97 0.76 1.87
C ALA A 54 -0.56 1.37 1.77
N GLN A 55 0.49 0.58 2.04
CA GLN A 55 1.88 1.03 1.91
C GLN A 55 2.29 1.18 0.44
N CYS A 56 1.88 0.24 -0.43
CA CYS A 56 2.19 0.31 -1.85
C CYS A 56 1.41 1.43 -2.58
N ASN A 57 0.20 1.74 -2.11
CA ASN A 57 -0.54 2.93 -2.54
C ASN A 57 0.19 4.22 -2.14
N ALA A 58 0.67 4.33 -0.90
CA ALA A 58 1.46 5.48 -0.45
C ALA A 58 2.76 5.65 -1.28
N VAL A 59 3.45 4.55 -1.60
CA VAL A 59 4.64 4.54 -2.48
C VAL A 59 4.28 5.02 -3.90
N SER A 60 3.14 4.58 -4.43
CA SER A 60 2.67 4.99 -5.75
C SER A 60 2.33 6.48 -5.78
N GLU A 61 1.67 6.98 -4.74
CA GLU A 61 1.37 8.41 -4.60
C GLU A 61 2.64 9.25 -4.45
N ALA A 62 3.60 8.82 -3.61
CA ALA A 62 4.87 9.50 -3.45
C ALA A 62 5.66 9.56 -4.76
N THR A 63 5.65 8.46 -5.52
CA THR A 63 6.25 8.44 -6.87
C THR A 63 5.57 9.44 -7.79
N ARG A 64 4.22 9.45 -7.82
CA ARG A 64 3.43 10.37 -8.65
C ARG A 64 3.72 11.83 -8.29
N ARG A 65 3.74 12.18 -6.99
CA ARG A 65 4.04 13.55 -6.52
C ARG A 65 5.46 13.99 -6.92
N ARG A 66 6.46 13.10 -6.83
CA ARG A 66 7.82 13.40 -7.28
C ARG A 66 7.91 13.59 -8.79
N PHE A 67 7.13 12.83 -9.56
CA PHE A 67 7.14 12.89 -11.02
C PHE A 67 6.42 14.13 -11.55
N LEU A 68 5.21 14.40 -11.07
CA LEU A 68 4.40 15.53 -11.50
C LEU A 68 4.90 16.86 -10.89
N GLY A 69 5.59 16.79 -9.76
CA GLY A 69 5.92 17.97 -8.95
C GLY A 69 4.69 18.55 -8.25
N SER A 70 4.89 19.65 -7.54
CA SER A 70 3.82 20.42 -6.88
C SER A 70 3.24 21.54 -7.77
N GLY A 71 3.76 21.71 -8.99
CA GLY A 71 3.37 22.77 -9.91
C GLY A 71 2.13 22.43 -10.72
N GLN A 72 1.45 23.48 -11.19
CA GLN A 72 0.37 23.33 -12.16
C GLN A 72 0.91 22.81 -13.49
N SER A 73 0.21 21.87 -14.12
CA SER A 73 0.54 21.39 -15.46
C SER A 73 0.56 22.56 -16.46
N PRO A 74 1.55 22.64 -17.38
CA PRO A 74 1.56 23.63 -18.46
C PRO A 74 0.28 23.64 -19.31
N TYR A 75 -0.42 22.50 -19.36
CA TYR A 75 -1.62 22.28 -20.16
C TYR A 75 -2.92 22.49 -19.38
N ALA A 76 -2.85 22.97 -18.13
CA ALA A 76 -4.04 23.04 -17.29
C ALA A 76 -5.10 24.07 -17.75
N GLY A 77 -4.70 25.03 -18.59
CA GLY A 77 -5.62 26.00 -19.20
C GLY A 77 -6.19 25.55 -20.54
N ASP A 78 -5.74 24.42 -21.09
CA ASP A 78 -6.17 23.98 -22.40
C ASP A 78 -7.64 23.53 -22.37
N PRO A 79 -8.44 23.87 -23.39
CA PRO A 79 -9.83 23.45 -23.45
C PRO A 79 -9.91 21.92 -23.56
N VAL A 80 -10.39 21.28 -22.50
CA VAL A 80 -10.63 19.83 -22.47
C VAL A 80 -12.12 19.57 -22.59
N LYS A 81 -12.52 18.64 -23.49
CA LYS A 81 -13.90 18.16 -23.52
C LYS A 81 -14.21 17.49 -22.16
N PRO A 82 -15.27 17.90 -21.44
CA PRO A 82 -15.64 17.26 -20.19
C PRO A 82 -15.80 15.75 -20.39
N PRO A 83 -15.34 14.91 -19.42
CA PRO A 83 -15.60 13.49 -19.49
C PRO A 83 -17.12 13.26 -19.57
N ALA A 84 -17.54 12.24 -20.32
CA ALA A 84 -18.93 11.80 -20.28
C ALA A 84 -19.28 11.49 -18.80
N PRO A 85 -20.50 11.80 -18.35
CA PRO A 85 -20.92 11.43 -17.00
C PRO A 85 -20.64 9.94 -16.81
N PRO A 86 -20.13 9.51 -15.63
CA PRO A 86 -19.89 8.11 -15.38
C PRO A 86 -21.20 7.39 -15.65
N ALA A 87 -21.17 6.45 -16.62
CA ALA A 87 -22.28 5.54 -16.81
C ALA A 87 -22.52 4.90 -15.43
N ALA A 88 -23.72 5.10 -14.88
CA ALA A 88 -24.06 4.65 -13.54
C ALA A 88 -23.48 3.26 -13.27
N GLU A 89 -22.60 3.18 -12.28
CA GLU A 89 -22.31 1.98 -11.51
C GLU A 89 -22.46 0.65 -12.29
N SER A 90 -21.62 0.37 -13.29
CA SER A 90 -21.35 -1.03 -13.61
C SER A 90 -20.35 -1.55 -12.59
N ALA A 91 -20.81 -1.67 -11.34
CA ALA A 91 -20.16 -2.48 -10.33
C ALA A 91 -19.93 -3.87 -10.94
N PRO A 92 -18.70 -4.42 -10.92
CA PRO A 92 -18.59 -5.87 -11.07
C PRO A 92 -19.44 -6.48 -9.94
N PRO A 93 -20.27 -7.51 -10.20
CA PRO A 93 -20.95 -8.19 -9.11
C PRO A 93 -19.87 -8.63 -8.13
N ALA A 94 -20.12 -8.40 -6.84
CA ALA A 94 -19.34 -8.93 -5.75
C ALA A 94 -19.27 -10.46 -5.90
N SER A 95 -18.29 -10.96 -6.65
CA SER A 95 -17.94 -12.38 -6.67
C SER A 95 -17.14 -12.67 -5.42
N SER A 96 -17.84 -12.61 -4.28
CA SER A 96 -17.51 -13.43 -3.13
C SER A 96 -17.89 -14.87 -3.48
N ALA A 97 -16.96 -15.60 -4.10
CA ALA A 97 -17.01 -17.04 -4.12
C ALA A 97 -16.16 -17.54 -2.93
N PRO A 98 -16.74 -18.28 -1.96
CA PRO A 98 -15.95 -19.02 -0.99
C PRO A 98 -15.08 -20.03 -1.75
N LYS A 99 -13.76 -20.02 -1.49
CA LYS A 99 -12.94 -21.20 -1.74
C LYS A 99 -12.91 -21.98 -0.43
N ASP A 100 -13.40 -23.20 -0.50
CA ASP A 100 -13.17 -24.26 0.47
C ASP A 100 -11.68 -24.43 0.81
#